data_AF-A0A7Y3GJM6-F1
#
_entry.id   AF-A0A7Y3GJM6-F1
#
_cell.length_a   1.000
_cell.length_b   1.000
_cell.length_c   1.000
_cell.angle_alpha   90.00
_cell.angle_beta   90.00
_cell.angle_gamma   90.00
#
_symmetry.space_group_name_H-M   'P 1'
#
loop_
_entity.id
_entity.type
_entity.pdbx_description
1 polymer ?
#
loop_
_entity_poly.entity_id
_entity_poly.type
_entity_poly.pdbx_seq_one_letter_code
_entity_poly.pdbx_strand_id
1 'polypeptide(L)'
;MEQVKDHEHSQSQTVHWLIFIFLTVLLSTQQLDAGIYQWVDENGVKHYSNKSPVKDRNVKILFDEYQHDEIAHLIRVKTDQEIIDALTEENIKEEQQASVEEQKKLEE
;
A
#
# COMPACT_ATOMS: atom_id res chain seq x y z
N MET A 1 -2.86 0.82 -59.85
CA MET A 1 -3.20 2.04 -59.06
C MET A 1 -4.09 1.74 -57.85
N GLU A 2 -4.61 0.53 -57.69
CA GLU A 2 -5.47 0.17 -56.55
C GLU A 2 -4.67 -0.12 -55.27
N GLN A 3 -3.57 -0.88 -55.40
CA GLN A 3 -2.66 -1.27 -54.30
C GLN A 3 -2.02 -0.10 -53.52
N VAL A 4 -1.82 1.06 -54.14
CA VAL A 4 -1.20 2.23 -53.48
C VAL A 4 -2.21 2.92 -52.56
N LYS A 5 -3.48 2.95 -52.97
CA LYS A 5 -4.56 3.63 -52.23
C LYS A 5 -4.92 2.88 -50.95
N ASP A 6 -4.84 1.55 -50.98
CA ASP A 6 -5.06 0.69 -49.81
C ASP A 6 -3.94 0.82 -48.79
N HIS A 7 -2.69 1.01 -49.25
CA HIS A 7 -1.54 1.24 -48.37
C HIS A 7 -1.61 2.61 -47.67
N GLU A 8 -1.99 3.67 -48.40
CA GLU A 8 -2.20 5.00 -47.81
C GLU A 8 -3.36 5.03 -46.82
N HIS A 9 -4.43 4.30 -47.09
CA HIS A 9 -5.56 4.20 -46.17
C HIS A 9 -5.19 3.44 -44.88
N SER A 10 -4.41 2.36 -45.00
CA SER A 10 -3.88 1.60 -43.86
C SER A 10 -2.90 2.43 -43.01
N GLN A 11 -1.97 3.15 -43.65
CA GLN A 11 -1.05 4.09 -42.98
C GLN A 11 -1.78 5.20 -42.24
N SER A 12 -2.85 5.74 -42.84
CA SER A 12 -3.67 6.76 -42.18
C SER A 12 -4.37 6.18 -40.95
N GLN A 13 -4.97 4.99 -41.05
CA GLN A 13 -5.66 4.38 -39.91
C GLN A 13 -4.74 4.05 -38.73
N THR A 14 -3.51 3.58 -38.97
CA THR A 14 -2.56 3.29 -37.90
C THR A 14 -2.12 4.56 -37.17
N VAL A 15 -1.92 5.67 -37.87
CA VAL A 15 -1.62 6.98 -37.26
C VAL A 15 -2.77 7.46 -36.38
N HIS A 16 -4.03 7.34 -36.84
CA HIS A 16 -5.19 7.68 -36.00
C HIS A 16 -5.27 6.81 -34.75
N TRP A 17 -4.96 5.50 -34.88
CA TRP A 17 -4.96 4.59 -33.75
C TRP A 17 -3.87 4.95 -32.73
N LEU A 18 -2.67 5.29 -33.20
CA LEU A 18 -1.56 5.74 -32.35
C LEU A 18 -1.88 7.06 -31.64
N ILE A 19 -2.48 8.02 -32.34
CA ILE A 19 -2.93 9.29 -31.75
C ILE A 19 -4.01 9.02 -30.69
N PHE A 20 -4.96 8.13 -30.97
CA PHE A 20 -6.01 7.78 -30.02
C PHE A 20 -5.44 7.13 -28.76
N ILE A 21 -4.52 6.16 -28.89
CA ILE A 21 -3.81 5.57 -27.73
C ILE A 21 -3.07 6.65 -26.95
N PHE A 22 -2.30 7.50 -27.63
CA PHE A 22 -1.52 8.55 -27.00
C PHE A 22 -2.43 9.52 -26.22
N LEU A 23 -3.58 9.89 -26.79
CA LEU A 23 -4.58 10.71 -26.12
C LEU A 23 -5.15 10.01 -24.88
N THR A 24 -5.50 8.72 -24.98
CA THR A 24 -6.03 7.97 -23.82
C THR A 24 -5.04 7.85 -22.67
N VAL A 25 -3.74 7.71 -22.96
CA VAL A 25 -2.69 7.67 -21.92
C VAL A 25 -2.55 9.03 -21.23
N LEU A 26 -2.59 10.14 -21.98
CA LEU A 26 -2.56 11.49 -21.41
C LEU A 26 -3.74 11.77 -20.48
N LEU A 27 -4.96 11.35 -20.88
CA LEU A 27 -6.17 11.49 -20.06
C LEU A 27 -6.22 10.55 -18.84
N SER A 28 -5.38 9.52 -18.79
CA SER A 28 -5.35 8.54 -17.69
C SER A 28 -4.40 8.92 -16.56
N THR A 29 -3.85 10.14 -16.56
CA THR A 29 -3.04 10.64 -15.46
C THR A 29 -3.94 10.99 -14.27
N GLN A 30 -4.18 10.01 -13.41
CA GLN A 30 -4.78 10.26 -12.11
C GLN A 30 -3.84 11.18 -11.32
N GLN A 31 -4.35 12.34 -10.87
CA GLN A 31 -3.62 13.21 -9.96
C GLN A 31 -3.40 12.43 -8.66
N LEU A 32 -2.18 11.92 -8.47
CA LEU A 32 -1.71 11.38 -7.20
C LEU A 32 -1.59 12.57 -6.23
N ASP A 33 -2.68 12.89 -5.56
CA ASP A 33 -2.71 13.87 -4.48
C ASP A 33 -2.05 13.25 -3.24
N ALA A 34 -0.76 13.53 -3.05
CA ALA A 34 0.09 12.95 -2.02
C ALA A 34 0.38 13.92 -0.85
N GLY A 35 -0.44 14.97 -0.69
CA GLY A 35 -0.30 15.92 0.41
C GLY A 35 -1.01 15.45 1.68
N ILE A 36 -0.32 15.46 2.83
CA ILE A 36 -0.99 15.32 4.13
C ILE A 36 -1.64 16.65 4.51
N TYR A 37 -2.97 16.62 4.58
CA TYR A 37 -3.81 17.75 4.95
C TYR A 37 -3.97 17.84 6.47
N GLN A 38 -3.80 19.05 7.02
CA GLN A 38 -4.12 19.36 8.42
C GLN A 38 -5.24 20.39 8.50
N TRP A 39 -6.19 20.15 9.39
CA TRP A 39 -7.21 21.12 9.78
C TRP A 39 -7.49 21.09 11.28
N VAL A 40 -8.17 22.12 11.77
CA VAL A 40 -8.64 22.22 13.15
C VAL A 40 -10.17 22.11 13.13
N ASP A 41 -10.75 21.28 13.99
CA ASP A 41 -12.21 21.16 14.11
C ASP A 41 -12.82 22.26 15.00
N GLU A 42 -14.15 22.24 15.16
CA GLU A 42 -14.90 23.23 15.95
C GLU A 42 -14.52 23.22 17.44
N ASN A 43 -13.95 22.12 17.92
CA ASN A 43 -13.50 21.95 19.30
C ASN A 43 -12.02 22.31 19.48
N GLY A 44 -11.33 22.74 18.41
CA GLY A 44 -9.91 23.08 18.45
C GLY A 44 -8.96 21.90 18.28
N VAL A 45 -9.44 20.69 17.96
CA VAL A 45 -8.62 19.49 17.78
C VAL A 45 -7.98 19.50 16.40
N LYS A 46 -6.68 19.20 16.33
CA LYS A 46 -5.92 19.07 15.09
C LYS A 46 -6.11 17.67 14.50
N HIS A 47 -6.48 17.60 13.23
CA HIS A 47 -6.63 16.36 12.46
C HIS A 47 -5.65 16.34 11.29
N TYR A 48 -5.26 15.13 10.88
CA TYR A 48 -4.36 14.86 9.76
C TYR A 48 -4.97 13.80 8.85
N SER A 49 -4.96 13.99 7.54
CA SER A 49 -5.45 12.98 6.59
C SER A 49 -4.79 13.13 5.23
N ASN A 50 -4.70 12.01 4.50
CA ASN A 50 -4.31 11.97 3.09
C ASN A 50 -5.48 12.30 2.13
N LYS A 51 -6.65 12.66 2.67
CA LYS A 51 -7.79 13.14 1.90
C LYS A 51 -8.17 14.54 2.36
N SER A 52 -8.40 15.42 1.40
CA SER A 52 -8.85 16.78 1.70
C SER A 52 -10.20 16.74 2.45
N PRO A 53 -10.35 17.51 3.54
CA PRO A 53 -11.60 17.57 4.27
C PRO A 53 -12.72 18.17 3.39
N VAL A 54 -13.94 17.65 3.53
CA VAL A 54 -15.15 18.01 2.72
C VAL A 54 -15.54 19.50 2.78
N LYS A 55 -14.93 20.30 3.66
CA LYS A 55 -15.18 21.74 3.82
C LYS A 55 -13.86 22.48 3.89
N ASP A 56 -13.82 23.68 3.31
CA ASP A 56 -12.72 24.67 3.27
C ASP A 56 -12.23 25.09 4.68
N ARG A 57 -11.74 24.14 5.45
CA ARG A 57 -11.26 24.34 6.82
C ARG A 57 -9.77 24.60 6.77
N ASN A 58 -9.36 25.86 6.53
CA ASN A 58 -7.99 26.38 6.68
C ASN A 58 -6.91 25.30 6.51
N VAL A 59 -6.94 24.67 5.33
CA VAL A 59 -6.20 23.44 5.09
C VAL A 59 -4.75 23.80 4.83
N LYS A 60 -3.84 23.23 5.62
CA LYS A 60 -2.40 23.32 5.37
C LYS A 60 -1.92 21.98 4.84
N ILE A 61 -1.23 21.99 3.71
CA ILE A 61 -0.44 20.86 3.22
C ILE A 61 0.89 20.94 3.96
N LEU A 62 1.19 19.95 4.81
CA LEU A 62 2.39 20.02 5.65
C LEU A 62 3.60 19.30 5.04
N PHE A 63 3.41 18.09 4.52
CA PHE A 63 4.50 17.26 4.00
C PHE A 63 3.97 16.25 2.97
N ASP A 64 4.86 15.79 2.10
CA ASP A 64 4.60 14.68 1.18
C ASP A 64 4.48 13.36 1.96
N GLU A 65 3.45 12.57 1.66
CA GLU A 65 3.28 11.24 2.25
C GLU A 65 4.32 10.27 1.66
N TYR A 66 5.18 9.71 2.51
CA TYR A 66 5.99 8.56 2.11
C TYR A 66 5.08 7.38 1.81
N GLN A 67 5.10 6.92 0.56
CA GLN A 67 4.30 5.78 0.14
C GLN A 67 4.62 4.54 0.95
N HIS A 68 3.59 3.76 1.28
CA HIS A 68 3.76 2.52 2.01
C HIS A 68 4.56 1.52 1.18
N ASP A 69 5.68 1.02 1.72
CA ASP A 69 6.45 -0.04 1.10
C ASP A 69 5.83 -1.40 1.46
N GLU A 70 4.95 -1.88 0.58
CA GLU A 70 4.27 -3.17 0.70
C GLU A 70 5.26 -4.35 0.82
N ILE A 71 6.44 -4.27 0.19
CA ILE A 71 7.44 -5.34 0.24
C ILE A 71 8.10 -5.37 1.62
N ALA A 72 8.53 -4.20 2.11
CA ALA A 72 9.10 -4.09 3.45
C ALA A 72 8.08 -4.50 4.53
N HIS A 73 6.80 -4.15 4.34
CA HIS A 73 5.72 -4.59 5.23
C HIS A 73 5.60 -6.11 5.26
N LEU A 74 5.54 -6.75 4.08
CA LEU A 74 5.36 -8.20 3.98
C LEU A 74 6.53 -8.95 4.60
N ILE A 75 7.76 -8.48 4.39
CA ILE A 75 8.96 -9.03 5.03
C ILE A 75 8.82 -8.93 6.55
N ARG A 76 8.47 -7.75 7.09
CA ARG A 76 8.30 -7.54 8.53
C ARG A 76 7.26 -8.50 9.12
N VAL A 77 6.08 -8.57 8.51
CA VAL A 77 4.99 -9.44 8.98
C VAL A 77 5.42 -10.91 9.01
N LYS A 78 6.12 -11.37 7.97
CA LYS A 78 6.62 -12.74 7.92
C LYS A 78 7.65 -13.00 9.02
N THR A 79 8.61 -12.10 9.21
CA THR A 79 9.62 -12.22 10.25
C THR A 79 9.01 -12.20 11.65
N ASP A 80 8.06 -11.30 11.90
CA ASP A 80 7.35 -11.23 13.18
C ASP A 80 6.60 -12.54 13.46
N GLN A 81 5.96 -13.13 12.44
CA GLN A 81 5.28 -14.42 12.59
C GLN A 81 6.27 -15.55 12.93
N GLU A 82 7.41 -15.62 12.25
CA GLU A 82 8.46 -16.62 12.53
C GLU A 82 8.99 -16.50 13.97
N ILE A 83 9.16 -15.27 14.46
CA ILE A 83 9.59 -15.01 15.84
C ILE A 83 8.51 -15.45 16.84
N ILE A 84 7.24 -15.12 16.59
CA ILE A 84 6.12 -15.49 17.46
C ILE A 84 6.00 -17.01 17.54
N ASP A 85 6.11 -17.71 16.42
CA ASP A 85 6.01 -19.16 16.36
C ASP A 85 7.15 -19.83 17.16
N ALA A 86 8.38 -19.33 17.01
CA ALA A 86 9.54 -19.83 17.75
C ALA A 86 9.41 -19.62 19.26
N LEU A 87 8.98 -18.43 19.69
CA LEU A 87 8.75 -18.12 21.11
C LEU A 87 7.61 -18.97 21.69
N THR A 88 6.58 -19.24 20.90
CA THR A 88 5.46 -20.08 21.33
C THR A 88 5.91 -21.54 21.54
N GLU A 89 6.72 -22.07 20.63
CA GLU A 89 7.28 -23.42 20.77
C GLU A 89 8.21 -23.55 21.98
N GLU A 90 9.05 -22.54 22.23
CA GLU A 90 9.92 -22.47 23.39
C GLU A 90 9.11 -22.49 24.69
N ASN A 91 8.09 -21.63 24.82
CA ASN A 91 7.22 -21.61 26.01
C ASN A 91 6.54 -22.96 26.25
N ILE A 92 6.02 -23.62 25.21
CA ILE A 92 5.38 -24.95 25.35
C ILE A 92 6.38 -25.98 25.87
N LYS A 93 7.63 -25.96 25.36
CA LYS A 93 8.68 -26.88 25.82
C LYS A 93 9.06 -26.64 27.28
N GLU A 94 9.19 -25.37 27.68
CA GLU A 94 9.48 -25.00 29.07
C GLU A 94 8.36 -25.43 30.03
N GLU A 95 7.10 -25.19 29.67
CA GLU A 95 5.94 -25.64 30.45
C GLU A 95 5.91 -27.16 30.61
N GLN A 96 6.17 -27.90 29.53
CA GLN A 96 6.25 -29.37 29.57
C GLN A 96 7.37 -29.84 30.49
N GLN A 97 8.57 -29.27 30.39
CA GLN A 97 9.69 -29.62 31.25
C GLN A 97 9.40 -29.34 32.73
N ALA A 98 8.82 -28.17 33.04
CA ALA A 98 8.42 -27.83 34.40
C ALA A 98 7.42 -28.84 34.96
N SER A 99 6.41 -29.23 34.17
CA SER A 99 5.40 -30.21 34.60
C SER A 99 5.96 -31.61 34.84
N VAL A 100 6.96 -32.03 34.03
CA VAL A 100 7.64 -33.32 34.19
C VAL A 100 8.56 -33.30 35.41
N GLU A 101 9.26 -32.19 35.66
CA GLU A 101 10.10 -32.02 36.85
C GLU A 101 9.26 -32.03 38.14
N GLU A 102 8.10 -31.37 38.11
CA GLU A 102 7.17 -31.36 39.24
C GLU A 102 6.62 -32.76 39.54
N GLN A 103 6.23 -33.52 38.52
CA GLN A 103 5.80 -34.92 38.69
C GLN A 103 6.91 -35.81 39.27
N LYS A 104 8.15 -35.68 38.78
CA LYS A 104 9.29 -36.45 39.33
C LYS A 104 9.54 -36.14 40.81
N LYS A 105 9.45 -34.89 41.22
CA LYS A 105 9.61 -34.47 42.63
C LYS A 105 8.51 -34.99 43.55
N LEU A 106 7.32 -35.28 43.02
CA LEU A 106 6.20 -35.86 43.78
C LEU A 106 6.29 -37.39 43.91
N GLU A 107 7.07 -38.04 43.04
CA GLU A 107 7.26 -39.50 43.03
C GLU A 107 8.50 -39.98 43.81
N GLU A 108 9.41 -39.07 44.21
CA GLU A 108 10.55 -39.31 45.13
C GLU A 108 10.19 -39.09 46.61
#